data_AF-Q0CDS6-F1
#
_entry.id   AF-Q0CDS6-F1
#
_cell.length_a   1.000
_cell.length_b   1.000
_cell.length_c   1.000
_cell.angle_alpha   90.00
_cell.angle_beta   90.00
_cell.angle_gamma   90.00
#
_symmetry.space_group_name_H-M   'P 1'
#
loop_
_entity.id
_entity.type
_entity.pdbx_description
1 polymer ?
#
loop_
_entity_poly.entity_id
_entity_poly.type
_entity_poly.pdbx_seq_one_letter_code
_entity_poly.pdbx_strand_id
1 'polypeptide(L)'
;MQDKLHHYSHHDDVFCSRFLKNILLATDDNHVDDMVLKFFASKGCVTLFVVPRQYGFREGPYFFSSCGIFWAWRLFPDTQEAFVTSTIPSQHNSFIYESLNASALGSSSLCVAVPSRVYFIPSPDLPLAGLRIAVKDLFHLQGVHTGCGNRAYRRLYAASEFTSTAVKKAIAKGAIVVGKTKTAEFGGTQEVVGDWADYSYAFNCWAEGYLASTGSSTGSASALAAYPWLDVALGTDGEIIFLVLVVAFEIRPLLMGFMVFGLPMMALVRIMRISLAPYLARSSELMLRFGEEWLANTSSVSRRTRPNTILLPIEYFADRGDVQLLTEEWLRTFSQWLEAEISHISIEEQWTSHAPVEQASSFERFFREVMYKTPFVGIPLRLFFWKQTFMEVLSNEYWKDYWKDGDEFRTRHMQTFMSSPYKLDYGDEYLPKVHMI
;
A
#
# COMPACT_ATOMS: atom_id res chain seq x y z
N MET A 1 -2.41 35.56 -10.81
CA MET A 1 -1.34 35.26 -9.83
C MET A 1 -1.89 34.99 -8.44
N GLN A 2 -2.77 35.85 -7.92
CA GLN A 2 -3.38 35.68 -6.60
C GLN A 2 -4.08 34.32 -6.44
N ASP A 3 -4.93 33.93 -7.39
CA ASP A 3 -5.64 32.63 -7.34
C ASP A 3 -4.69 31.44 -7.36
N LYS A 4 -3.59 31.53 -8.11
CA LYS A 4 -2.55 30.48 -8.13
C LYS A 4 -1.89 30.32 -6.77
N LEU A 5 -1.49 31.43 -6.14
CA LEU A 5 -0.90 31.38 -4.78
C LEU A 5 -1.90 30.88 -3.74
N HIS A 6 -3.17 31.26 -3.87
CA HIS A 6 -4.24 30.72 -3.04
C HIS A 6 -4.35 29.21 -3.22
N HIS A 7 -4.37 28.72 -4.46
CA HIS A 7 -4.45 27.30 -4.76
C HIS A 7 -3.25 26.53 -4.19
N TYR A 8 -2.02 27.01 -4.40
CA TYR A 8 -0.82 26.37 -3.86
C TYR A 8 -0.84 26.28 -2.33
N SER A 9 -1.31 27.34 -1.66
CA SER A 9 -1.35 27.39 -0.20
C SER A 9 -2.38 26.43 0.43
N HIS A 10 -3.38 25.99 -0.34
CA HIS A 10 -4.47 25.12 0.16
C HIS A 10 -4.34 23.67 -0.29
N HIS A 11 -3.71 23.43 -1.45
CA HIS A 11 -3.68 22.11 -2.06
C HIS A 11 -2.28 21.49 -2.14
N ASP A 12 -1.21 22.24 -1.90
CA ASP A 12 0.14 21.71 -1.97
C ASP A 12 0.78 21.52 -0.59
N ASP A 13 1.28 20.31 -0.34
CA ASP A 13 1.89 19.94 0.94
C ASP A 13 3.35 20.44 1.10
N VAL A 14 3.95 20.97 0.02
CA VAL A 14 5.35 21.41 -0.04
C VAL A 14 5.47 22.93 -0.04
N PHE A 15 4.62 23.62 -0.80
CA PHE A 15 4.62 25.07 -0.92
C PHE A 15 4.36 25.74 0.43
N CYS A 16 5.10 26.81 0.69
CA CYS A 16 4.88 27.68 1.84
C CYS A 16 5.33 29.10 1.48
N SER A 17 4.89 30.09 2.26
CA SER A 17 5.19 31.51 2.03
C SER A 17 6.69 31.82 1.99
N ARG A 18 7.56 30.96 2.55
CA ARG A 18 9.02 31.14 2.47
C ARG A 18 9.56 31.05 1.04
N PHE A 19 8.90 30.29 0.16
CA PHE A 19 9.26 30.24 -1.26
C PHE A 19 8.96 31.56 -1.99
N LEU A 20 8.17 32.47 -1.40
CA LEU A 20 7.87 33.77 -1.99
C LEU A 20 8.93 34.83 -1.69
N LYS A 21 9.92 34.54 -0.82
CA LYS A 21 11.02 35.49 -0.54
C LYS A 21 11.88 35.77 -1.77
N ASN A 22 12.11 34.74 -2.59
CA ASN A 22 12.86 34.84 -3.84
C ASN A 22 12.01 34.28 -4.97
N ILE A 23 11.68 35.10 -5.96
CA ILE A 23 10.82 34.71 -7.07
C ILE A 23 11.62 34.74 -8.36
N LEU A 24 11.53 33.67 -9.13
CA LEU A 24 12.02 33.61 -10.51
C LEU A 24 10.80 33.73 -11.44
N LEU A 25 10.72 34.85 -12.15
CA LEU A 25 9.65 35.18 -13.09
C LEU A 25 10.13 34.89 -14.51
N ALA A 26 9.53 33.88 -15.14
CA ALA A 26 9.77 33.55 -16.54
C ALA A 26 8.84 34.38 -17.45
N THR A 27 9.38 35.37 -18.16
CA THR A 27 8.64 36.20 -19.11
C THR A 27 9.50 36.58 -20.31
N ASP A 28 8.86 36.80 -21.46
CA ASP A 28 9.50 37.36 -22.65
C ASP A 28 9.38 38.90 -22.71
N ASP A 29 8.68 39.47 -21.72
CA ASP A 29 8.55 40.92 -21.57
C ASP A 29 9.85 41.53 -21.08
N ASN A 30 10.27 42.63 -21.73
CA ASN A 30 11.46 43.39 -21.34
C ASN A 30 11.23 44.25 -20.08
N HIS A 31 9.99 44.32 -19.58
CA HIS A 31 9.61 45.12 -18.43
C HIS A 31 8.57 44.39 -17.58
N VAL A 32 8.71 44.47 -16.26
CA VAL A 32 7.75 43.92 -15.29
C VAL A 32 6.93 45.09 -14.74
N ASP A 33 5.61 45.04 -14.95
CA ASP A 33 4.67 46.08 -14.51
C ASP A 33 4.74 46.34 -12.98
N ASP A 34 4.68 47.61 -12.59
CA ASP A 34 4.70 48.06 -11.19
C ASP A 34 3.65 47.37 -10.30
N MET A 35 2.49 47.02 -10.85
CA MET A 35 1.44 46.29 -10.14
C MET A 35 1.91 44.88 -9.76
N VAL A 36 2.69 44.23 -10.63
CA VAL A 36 3.27 42.90 -10.37
C VAL A 36 4.35 43.01 -9.29
N LEU A 37 5.20 44.03 -9.35
CA LEU A 37 6.21 44.30 -8.33
C LEU A 37 5.57 44.56 -6.96
N LYS A 38 4.55 45.42 -6.91
CA LYS A 38 3.78 45.70 -5.68
C LYS A 38 3.07 44.44 -5.16
N PHE A 39 2.54 43.62 -6.05
CA PHE A 39 1.93 42.35 -5.68
C PHE A 39 2.95 41.42 -5.01
N PHE A 40 4.11 41.18 -5.62
CA PHE A 40 5.14 40.31 -5.01
C PHE A 40 5.72 40.89 -3.72
N ALA A 41 5.95 42.20 -3.66
CA ALA A 41 6.35 42.88 -2.43
C ALA A 41 5.31 42.67 -1.31
N SER A 42 4.01 42.75 -1.61
CA SER A 42 2.93 42.48 -0.64
C SER A 42 2.93 41.04 -0.11
N LYS A 43 3.57 40.11 -0.82
CA LYS A 43 3.75 38.70 -0.40
C LYS A 43 5.08 38.44 0.30
N GLY A 44 5.88 39.48 0.56
CA GLY A 44 7.17 39.38 1.24
C GLY A 44 8.32 38.98 0.31
N CYS A 45 8.19 39.21 -1.00
CA CYS A 45 9.29 39.03 -1.94
C CYS A 45 10.39 40.07 -1.70
N VAL A 46 11.62 39.58 -1.54
CA VAL A 46 12.83 40.38 -1.32
C VAL A 46 13.65 40.46 -2.60
N THR A 47 13.65 39.40 -3.41
CA THR A 47 14.43 39.34 -4.66
C THR A 47 13.60 38.74 -5.79
N LEU A 48 13.54 39.47 -6.90
CA LEU A 48 12.89 39.05 -8.14
C LEU A 48 13.94 38.84 -9.22
N PHE A 49 14.04 37.62 -9.73
CA PHE A 49 14.86 37.27 -10.89
C PHE A 49 13.95 37.18 -12.11
N VAL A 50 14.28 37.91 -13.18
CA VAL A 50 13.51 37.86 -14.43
C VAL A 50 14.31 37.07 -15.46
N VAL A 51 13.71 36.04 -16.03
CA VAL A 51 14.35 35.19 -17.04
C VAL A 51 13.44 35.01 -18.27
N PRO A 52 14.01 34.88 -19.48
CA PRO A 52 13.28 34.47 -20.68
C PRO A 52 12.46 33.19 -20.50
N ARG A 53 11.28 33.08 -21.13
CA ARG A 53 10.46 31.85 -21.03
C ARG A 53 11.10 30.64 -21.67
N GLN A 54 12.03 30.84 -22.60
CA GLN A 54 12.74 29.76 -23.31
C GLN A 54 13.45 28.77 -22.38
N TYR A 55 13.74 29.15 -21.13
CA TYR A 55 14.32 28.23 -20.14
C TYR A 55 13.33 27.15 -19.65
N GLY A 56 12.03 27.27 -19.94
CA GLY A 56 11.07 26.18 -19.78
C GLY A 56 10.78 25.76 -18.33
N PHE A 57 11.02 26.64 -17.35
CA PHE A 57 10.71 26.33 -15.94
C PHE A 57 9.20 26.16 -15.75
N ARG A 58 8.81 25.08 -15.08
CA ARG A 58 7.44 24.89 -14.61
C ARG A 58 7.17 25.80 -13.41
N GLU A 59 5.91 26.13 -13.19
CA GLU A 59 5.51 26.88 -11.99
C GLU A 59 5.66 25.98 -10.76
N GLY A 60 6.19 26.51 -9.65
CA GLY A 60 6.26 25.78 -8.38
C GLY A 60 7.41 26.21 -7.45
N PRO A 61 7.57 25.51 -6.31
CA PRO A 61 8.59 25.82 -5.30
C PRO A 61 9.96 25.20 -5.63
N TYR A 62 10.99 26.00 -5.88
CA TYR A 62 12.32 25.47 -6.24
C TYR A 62 13.39 25.69 -5.15
N PHE A 63 14.41 24.83 -5.17
CA PHE A 63 15.69 25.08 -4.51
C PHE A 63 16.74 25.47 -5.55
N PHE A 64 17.55 26.48 -5.22
CA PHE A 64 18.69 26.91 -6.04
C PHE A 64 19.99 26.66 -5.28
N SER A 65 20.98 26.11 -5.97
CA SER A 65 22.34 25.93 -5.47
C SER A 65 23.35 26.18 -6.59
N SER A 66 24.64 26.14 -6.26
CA SER A 66 25.73 26.18 -7.26
C SER A 66 25.63 25.08 -8.32
N CYS A 67 24.93 23.98 -8.02
CA CYS A 67 24.75 22.84 -8.91
C CYS A 67 23.49 22.94 -9.79
N GLY A 68 22.67 23.99 -9.61
CA GLY A 68 21.49 24.23 -10.45
C GLY A 68 20.21 24.49 -9.66
N ILE A 69 19.10 24.39 -10.38
CA ILE A 69 17.73 24.60 -9.89
C ILE A 69 17.02 23.24 -9.82
N PHE A 70 16.47 22.92 -8.65
CA PHE A 70 15.88 21.61 -8.35
C PHE A 70 14.45 21.77 -7.83
N TRP A 71 13.57 20.83 -8.19
CA TRP A 71 12.22 20.75 -7.63
C TRP A 71 12.27 20.56 -6.12
N ALA A 72 11.39 21.24 -5.38
CA ALA A 72 11.29 21.02 -3.95
C ALA A 72 10.52 19.73 -3.64
N TRP A 73 11.14 18.91 -2.79
CA TRP A 73 10.52 17.78 -2.13
C TRP A 73 10.55 18.06 -0.63
N ARG A 74 9.43 17.84 0.06
CA ARG A 74 9.36 17.96 1.50
C ARG A 74 9.64 16.62 2.15
N LEU A 75 10.47 16.62 3.18
CA LEU A 75 10.70 15.46 4.03
C LEU A 75 9.67 15.43 5.15
N PHE A 76 8.79 14.44 5.13
CA PHE A 76 7.81 14.18 6.18
C PHE A 76 8.30 13.04 7.07
N PRO A 77 8.41 13.24 8.39
CA PRO A 77 8.69 12.15 9.32
C PRO A 77 7.63 11.04 9.23
N ASP A 78 8.07 9.80 9.17
CA ASP A 78 7.23 8.61 9.23
C ASP A 78 6.96 8.27 10.71
N THR A 79 6.01 8.96 11.32
CA THR A 79 5.66 8.82 12.75
C THR A 79 5.02 7.49 13.09
N GLN A 80 4.38 6.83 12.12
CA GLN A 80 3.78 5.50 12.27
C GLN A 80 4.77 4.37 12.02
N GLU A 81 6.00 4.70 11.63
CA GLU A 81 6.96 3.73 11.10
C GLU A 81 6.34 2.81 10.04
N ALA A 82 5.56 3.37 9.12
CA ALA A 82 4.83 2.60 8.12
C ALA A 82 5.70 2.21 6.91
N PHE A 83 6.86 2.84 6.73
CA PHE A 83 7.76 2.66 5.60
C PHE A 83 9.04 1.92 5.99
N VAL A 84 9.55 1.09 5.07
CA VAL A 84 10.91 0.52 5.17
C VAL A 84 11.93 1.32 4.37
N THR A 85 11.49 2.14 3.40
CA THR A 85 12.36 2.93 2.52
C THR A 85 11.57 4.09 1.91
N SER A 86 12.11 5.31 1.98
CA SER A 86 11.64 6.45 1.16
C SER A 86 12.24 6.35 -0.23
N THR A 87 11.49 6.72 -1.26
CA THR A 87 11.95 6.65 -2.66
C THR A 87 11.73 7.96 -3.40
N ILE A 88 12.61 8.21 -4.37
CA ILE A 88 12.47 9.30 -5.36
C ILE A 88 12.72 8.74 -6.76
N PRO A 89 12.09 9.26 -7.82
CA PRO A 89 12.45 8.94 -9.19
C PRO A 89 13.89 9.39 -9.48
N SER A 90 14.60 8.61 -10.28
CA SER A 90 15.91 8.99 -10.79
C SER A 90 15.81 10.21 -11.70
N GLN A 91 16.83 11.06 -11.70
CA GLN A 91 16.87 12.27 -12.51
C GLN A 91 16.86 11.99 -14.02
N HIS A 92 17.35 10.81 -14.43
CA HIS A 92 17.49 10.45 -15.84
C HIS A 92 16.31 9.63 -16.37
N ASN A 93 15.56 8.96 -15.50
CA ASN A 93 14.46 8.08 -15.89
C ASN A 93 13.41 7.99 -14.78
N SER A 94 12.21 8.51 -15.05
CA SER A 94 11.08 8.52 -14.11
C SER A 94 10.49 7.13 -13.80
N PHE A 95 10.91 6.09 -14.52
CA PHE A 95 10.54 4.70 -14.24
C PHE A 95 11.54 3.96 -13.34
N ILE A 96 12.72 4.54 -13.12
CA ILE A 96 13.75 4.03 -12.21
C ILE A 96 13.72 4.88 -10.95
N TYR A 97 13.79 4.23 -9.79
CA TYR A 97 13.71 4.89 -8.49
C TYR A 97 14.97 4.63 -7.69
N GLU A 98 15.23 5.54 -6.76
CA GLU A 98 16.37 5.50 -5.86
C GLU A 98 15.86 5.55 -4.42
N SER A 99 16.57 4.87 -3.52
CA SER A 99 16.29 4.98 -2.08
C SER A 99 16.83 6.30 -1.57
N LEU A 100 15.99 7.09 -0.91
CA LEU A 100 16.40 8.36 -0.31
C LEU A 100 16.75 8.18 1.17
N ASN A 101 18.01 8.43 1.49
CA ASN A 101 18.52 8.48 2.85
C ASN A 101 18.68 9.95 3.29
N ALA A 102 17.57 10.62 3.55
CA ALA A 102 17.53 11.99 4.04
C ALA A 102 16.59 12.09 5.24
N SER A 103 16.89 13.02 6.16
CA SER A 103 16.08 13.24 7.35
C SER A 103 15.76 14.72 7.52
N ALA A 104 14.54 15.01 7.97
CA ALA A 104 14.17 16.35 8.40
C ALA A 104 14.90 16.72 9.71
N LEU A 105 15.19 18.01 9.89
CA LEU A 105 15.89 18.49 11.08
C LEU A 105 15.13 18.08 12.35
N GLY A 106 15.80 17.35 13.24
CA GLY A 106 15.24 16.88 14.52
C GLY A 106 14.34 15.65 14.41
N SER A 107 14.18 15.03 13.23
CA SER A 107 13.42 13.78 13.10
C SER A 107 14.23 12.60 13.63
N SER A 108 13.59 11.78 14.46
CA SER A 108 14.12 10.50 14.95
C SER A 108 13.67 9.30 14.12
N SER A 109 12.69 9.49 13.21
CA SER A 109 12.19 8.45 12.31
C SER A 109 12.63 8.69 10.86
N LEU A 110 12.48 7.65 10.04
CA LEU A 110 12.63 7.74 8.58
C LEU A 110 11.79 8.90 8.05
N CYS A 111 12.32 9.66 7.10
CA CYS A 111 11.55 10.70 6.43
C CYS A 111 11.19 10.28 5.02
N VAL A 112 9.93 10.43 4.65
CA VAL A 112 9.42 10.21 3.30
C VAL A 112 9.53 11.51 2.51
N ALA A 113 10.19 11.47 1.35
CA ALA A 113 10.22 12.59 0.44
C ALA A 113 8.95 12.65 -0.39
N VAL A 114 8.29 13.80 -0.33
CA VAL A 114 7.02 14.05 -0.98
C VAL A 114 7.18 15.23 -1.94
N PRO A 115 6.90 15.03 -3.25
CA PRO A 115 7.04 16.09 -4.23
C PRO A 115 5.86 17.06 -4.16
N SER A 116 6.09 18.32 -4.55
CA SER A 116 5.01 19.29 -4.72
C SER A 116 4.03 18.82 -5.80
N ARG A 117 2.72 18.95 -5.56
CA ARG A 117 1.66 18.59 -6.51
C ARG A 117 1.63 19.52 -7.71
N VAL A 118 2.10 20.75 -7.55
CA VAL A 118 1.98 21.82 -8.56
C VAL A 118 2.72 21.51 -9.86
N TYR A 119 3.72 20.62 -9.83
CA TYR A 119 4.47 20.21 -11.01
C TYR A 119 3.72 19.23 -11.92
N PHE A 120 2.65 18.64 -11.41
CA PHE A 120 1.95 17.53 -12.02
C PHE A 120 0.51 17.92 -12.31
N ILE A 121 0.24 18.16 -13.59
CA ILE A 121 -1.10 18.49 -14.08
C ILE A 121 -1.64 17.22 -14.75
N PRO A 122 -2.75 16.64 -14.24
CA PRO A 122 -3.40 15.53 -14.90
C PRO A 122 -3.76 15.85 -16.34
N SER A 123 -3.47 14.90 -17.24
CA SER A 123 -3.83 14.98 -18.67
C SER A 123 -4.42 13.63 -19.11
N PRO A 124 -5.03 13.55 -20.31
CA PRO A 124 -5.51 12.26 -20.83
C PRO A 124 -4.41 11.18 -20.89
N ASP A 125 -3.16 11.57 -21.17
CA ASP A 125 -2.02 10.64 -21.24
C ASP A 125 -1.47 10.29 -19.85
N LEU A 126 -1.53 11.23 -18.91
CA LEU A 126 -1.06 11.08 -17.52
C LEU A 126 -2.19 11.37 -16.53
N PRO A 127 -3.25 10.55 -16.49
CA PRO A 127 -4.45 10.84 -15.71
C PRO A 127 -4.25 10.70 -14.20
N LEU A 128 -3.18 10.03 -13.78
CA LEU A 128 -2.75 9.88 -12.38
C LEU A 128 -1.60 10.83 -12.01
N ALA A 129 -1.25 11.79 -12.88
CA ALA A 129 -0.19 12.76 -12.61
C ALA A 129 -0.37 13.43 -11.24
N GLY A 130 0.66 13.36 -10.41
CA GLY A 130 0.69 14.02 -9.10
C GLY A 130 0.03 13.23 -7.97
N LEU A 131 -0.58 12.08 -8.26
CA LEU A 131 -0.96 11.13 -7.23
C LEU A 131 0.30 10.49 -6.65
N ARG A 132 0.45 10.59 -5.34
CA ARG A 132 1.54 10.00 -4.59
C ARG A 132 1.10 8.65 -4.08
N ILE A 133 1.88 7.61 -4.39
CA ILE A 133 1.53 6.23 -4.06
C ILE A 133 2.61 5.58 -3.21
N ALA A 134 2.19 4.74 -2.27
CA ALA A 134 3.06 3.88 -1.50
C ALA A 134 2.89 2.44 -2.01
N VAL A 135 3.95 1.65 -1.99
CA VAL A 135 3.88 0.27 -2.49
C VAL A 135 4.40 -0.69 -1.43
N LYS A 136 3.60 -1.70 -1.08
CA LYS A 136 4.00 -2.77 -0.15
C LYS A 136 5.36 -3.34 -0.53
N ASP A 137 6.20 -3.64 0.46
CA ASP A 137 7.55 -4.20 0.24
C ASP A 137 7.55 -5.67 -0.23
N LEU A 138 6.53 -6.06 -1.01
CA LEU A 138 6.45 -7.26 -1.84
C LEU A 138 6.53 -6.92 -3.33
N PHE A 139 6.21 -5.67 -3.70
CA PHE A 139 6.36 -5.20 -5.06
C PHE A 139 7.81 -4.83 -5.35
N HIS A 140 8.31 -5.27 -6.49
CA HIS A 140 9.57 -4.81 -7.05
C HIS A 140 9.40 -3.40 -7.63
N LEU A 141 10.41 -2.57 -7.39
CA LEU A 141 10.54 -1.23 -7.92
C LEU A 141 11.98 -1.09 -8.40
N GLN A 142 12.16 -0.84 -9.69
CA GLN A 142 13.47 -0.82 -10.33
C GLN A 142 14.38 0.22 -9.65
N GLY A 143 15.59 -0.20 -9.26
CA GLY A 143 16.58 0.61 -8.54
C GLY A 143 16.40 0.65 -7.01
N VAL A 144 15.39 -0.03 -6.46
CA VAL A 144 15.12 -0.10 -5.03
C VAL A 144 15.10 -1.56 -4.55
N HIS A 145 15.64 -1.82 -3.35
CA HIS A 145 15.59 -3.14 -2.73
C HIS A 145 14.16 -3.53 -2.35
N THR A 146 13.82 -4.81 -2.56
CA THR A 146 12.61 -5.43 -2.02
C THR A 146 13.02 -6.38 -0.90
N GLY A 147 12.54 -6.13 0.31
CA GLY A 147 12.91 -6.89 1.50
C GLY A 147 11.89 -7.94 1.92
N CYS A 148 10.64 -7.86 1.46
CA CYS A 148 9.56 -8.79 1.82
C CYS A 148 9.32 -8.89 3.34
N GLY A 149 9.58 -7.82 4.10
CA GLY A 149 9.48 -7.87 5.56
C GLY A 149 10.53 -8.76 6.24
N ASN A 150 11.57 -9.19 5.52
CA ASN A 150 12.69 -9.98 6.05
C ASN A 150 14.05 -9.27 5.84
N ARG A 151 14.85 -9.13 6.90
CA ARG A 151 16.15 -8.42 6.82
C ARG A 151 17.22 -9.23 6.09
N ALA A 152 17.21 -10.56 6.23
CA ALA A 152 18.15 -11.44 5.55
C ALA A 152 17.89 -11.48 4.04
N TYR A 153 16.63 -11.58 3.62
CA TYR A 153 16.21 -11.51 2.22
C TYR A 153 16.64 -10.18 1.60
N ARG A 154 16.39 -9.06 2.28
CA ARG A 154 16.83 -7.73 1.83
C ARG A 154 18.35 -7.65 1.62
N ARG A 155 19.14 -8.28 2.49
CA ARG A 155 20.62 -8.29 2.42
C ARG A 155 21.14 -9.20 1.32
N LEU A 156 20.44 -10.29 1.03
CA LEU A 156 20.85 -11.29 0.05
C LEU A 156 20.74 -10.78 -1.39
N TYR A 157 19.74 -9.95 -1.67
CA TYR A 157 19.46 -9.46 -3.02
C TYR A 157 19.85 -7.99 -3.21
N ALA A 158 20.41 -7.69 -4.37
CA ALA A 158 20.64 -6.32 -4.82
C ALA A 158 19.31 -5.56 -5.05
N ALA A 159 19.42 -4.26 -5.34
CA ALA A 159 18.29 -3.47 -5.80
C ALA A 159 17.62 -4.14 -7.02
N SER A 160 16.29 -4.07 -7.09
CA SER A 160 15.56 -4.78 -8.14
C SER A 160 15.88 -4.20 -9.53
N GLU A 161 16.06 -5.08 -10.52
CA GLU A 161 16.32 -4.67 -11.91
C GLU A 161 15.04 -4.33 -12.69
N PHE A 162 13.86 -4.57 -12.11
CA PHE A 162 12.57 -4.36 -12.77
C PHE A 162 11.51 -3.83 -11.79
N THR A 163 10.46 -3.26 -12.34
CA THR A 163 9.29 -2.80 -11.57
C THR A 163 8.13 -3.76 -11.80
N SER A 164 7.46 -4.22 -10.74
CA SER A 164 6.29 -5.09 -10.83
C SER A 164 5.22 -4.45 -11.72
N THR A 165 4.52 -5.27 -12.53
CA THR A 165 3.54 -4.79 -13.52
C THR A 165 2.50 -3.83 -12.95
N ALA A 166 1.96 -4.18 -11.76
CA ALA A 166 1.04 -3.36 -10.99
C ALA A 166 1.59 -1.94 -10.74
N VAL A 167 2.80 -1.83 -10.21
CA VAL A 167 3.47 -0.55 -9.94
C VAL A 167 3.81 0.19 -11.23
N LYS A 168 4.33 -0.54 -12.23
CA LYS A 168 4.73 0.03 -13.54
C LYS A 168 3.55 0.70 -14.25
N LYS A 169 2.35 0.12 -14.18
CA LYS A 169 1.13 0.70 -14.75
C LYS A 169 0.76 2.04 -14.10
N ALA A 170 0.84 2.14 -12.78
CA ALA A 170 0.55 3.37 -12.07
C ALA A 170 1.56 4.47 -12.45
N ILE A 171 2.86 4.14 -12.49
CA ILE A 171 3.92 5.07 -12.91
C ILE A 171 3.71 5.53 -14.36
N ALA A 172 3.35 4.61 -15.27
CA ALA A 172 3.10 4.93 -16.67
C ALA A 172 1.95 5.94 -16.87
N LYS A 173 1.01 6.01 -15.91
CA LYS A 173 -0.11 6.96 -15.89
C LYS A 173 0.19 8.23 -15.11
N GLY A 174 1.43 8.42 -14.64
CA GLY A 174 1.90 9.63 -13.97
C GLY A 174 1.91 9.60 -12.44
N ALA A 175 1.57 8.47 -11.81
CA ALA A 175 1.67 8.33 -10.36
C ALA A 175 3.13 8.27 -9.90
N ILE A 176 3.40 8.74 -8.68
CA ILE A 176 4.75 8.86 -8.13
C ILE A 176 4.88 7.96 -6.90
N VAL A 177 5.85 7.04 -6.92
CA VAL A 177 6.11 6.16 -5.77
C VAL A 177 6.95 6.91 -4.73
N VAL A 178 6.38 7.17 -3.56
CA VAL A 178 7.08 7.91 -2.48
C VAL A 178 7.81 7.00 -1.48
N GLY A 179 7.47 5.72 -1.44
CA GLY A 179 8.19 4.76 -0.62
C GLY A 179 7.68 3.32 -0.68
N LYS A 180 8.46 2.43 -0.08
CA LYS A 180 8.12 1.03 0.17
C LYS A 180 7.53 0.90 1.59
N THR A 181 6.32 0.35 1.72
CA THR A 181 5.65 0.18 3.02
C THR A 181 5.96 -1.16 3.68
N LYS A 182 5.97 -1.19 5.02
CA LYS A 182 6.14 -2.40 5.82
C LYS A 182 5.07 -3.44 5.49
N THR A 183 5.48 -4.71 5.57
CA THR A 183 4.65 -5.89 5.35
C THR A 183 5.03 -6.94 6.38
N ALA A 184 4.05 -7.78 6.76
CA ALA A 184 4.38 -9.03 7.43
C ALA A 184 5.32 -9.84 6.53
N GLU A 185 6.17 -10.64 7.15
CA GLU A 185 7.24 -11.38 6.49
C GLU A 185 6.67 -12.28 5.39
N PHE A 186 7.10 -12.04 4.15
CA PHE A 186 6.60 -12.69 2.93
C PHE A 186 5.07 -12.67 2.78
N GLY A 187 4.39 -11.66 3.36
CA GLY A 187 2.93 -11.58 3.33
C GLY A 187 2.24 -12.67 4.17
N GLY A 188 2.91 -13.17 5.21
CA GLY A 188 2.35 -14.15 6.15
C GLY A 188 1.39 -13.54 7.19
N THR A 189 0.79 -14.40 8.00
CA THR A 189 -0.33 -14.11 8.90
C THR A 189 0.07 -13.52 10.25
N GLN A 190 1.08 -12.66 10.26
CA GLN A 190 1.54 -12.03 11.50
C GLN A 190 0.62 -10.84 11.79
N GLU A 191 -0.42 -11.10 12.56
CA GLU A 191 -1.54 -10.18 12.76
C GLU A 191 -1.32 -9.21 13.92
N VAL A 192 -0.55 -9.61 14.94
CA VAL A 192 -0.34 -8.80 16.15
C VAL A 192 1.11 -8.33 16.29
N VAL A 193 1.29 -7.27 17.08
CA VAL A 193 2.59 -6.61 17.30
C VAL A 193 3.68 -7.58 17.77
N GLY A 194 3.32 -8.61 18.53
CA GLY A 194 4.25 -9.60 19.09
C GLY A 194 4.79 -10.64 18.10
N ASP A 195 4.16 -10.80 16.93
CA ASP A 195 4.48 -11.89 15.99
C ASP A 195 5.61 -11.54 15.01
N TRP A 196 6.01 -10.26 14.95
CA TRP A 196 6.98 -9.77 13.99
C TRP A 196 8.40 -9.83 14.55
N ALA A 197 9.25 -10.66 13.95
CA ALA A 197 10.62 -10.86 14.42
C ALA A 197 11.63 -9.86 13.82
N ASP A 198 11.47 -9.50 12.54
CA ASP A 198 12.51 -8.77 11.79
C ASP A 198 12.28 -7.26 11.73
N TYR A 199 11.06 -6.81 11.47
CA TYR A 199 10.71 -5.38 11.51
C TYR A 199 9.67 -5.17 12.60
N SER A 200 9.74 -4.03 13.29
CA SER A 200 8.66 -3.65 14.20
C SER A 200 7.39 -3.40 13.40
N TYR A 201 6.28 -3.82 13.98
CA TYR A 201 4.94 -3.55 13.49
C TYR A 201 4.71 -2.05 13.23
N ALA A 202 3.95 -1.68 12.19
CA ALA A 202 3.63 -0.27 11.93
C ALA A 202 2.55 0.20 12.90
N PHE A 203 2.71 1.37 13.51
CA PHE A 203 1.74 1.91 14.45
C PHE A 203 0.44 2.30 13.76
N ASN A 204 -0.68 2.04 14.44
CA ASN A 204 -1.98 2.48 14.00
C ASN A 204 -2.17 3.94 14.41
N CYS A 205 -2.71 4.79 13.53
CA CYS A 205 -3.05 6.16 13.94
C CYS A 205 -4.25 6.24 14.90
N TRP A 206 -4.99 5.14 15.07
CA TRP A 206 -6.14 5.04 15.98
C TRP A 206 -5.75 4.52 17.36
N ALA A 207 -6.61 4.82 18.35
CA ALA A 207 -6.40 4.47 19.76
C ALA A 207 -4.99 4.82 20.26
N GLU A 208 -4.50 6.02 19.90
CA GLU A 208 -3.18 6.53 20.28
C GLU A 208 -2.00 5.60 19.92
N GLY A 209 -2.15 4.72 18.92
CA GLY A 209 -1.11 3.75 18.56
C GLY A 209 -1.25 2.37 19.18
N TYR A 210 -2.24 2.15 20.05
CA TYR A 210 -2.41 0.89 20.78
C TYR A 210 -3.27 -0.14 20.05
N LEU A 211 -4.06 0.28 19.05
CA LEU A 211 -4.79 -0.67 18.21
C LEU A 211 -3.83 -1.31 17.20
N ALA A 212 -3.91 -2.63 17.00
CA ALA A 212 -3.13 -3.28 15.96
C ALA A 212 -3.67 -2.87 14.57
N SER A 213 -2.81 -2.47 13.64
CA SER A 213 -3.17 -2.11 12.26
C SER A 213 -3.50 -3.29 11.32
N THR A 214 -3.48 -4.52 11.85
CA THR A 214 -3.56 -5.86 11.21
C THR A 214 -2.62 -6.10 10.02
N GLY A 215 -2.42 -7.37 9.67
CA GLY A 215 -1.49 -7.86 8.65
C GLY A 215 -2.18 -8.34 7.39
N SER A 216 -1.47 -8.61 6.30
CA SER A 216 -0.04 -8.40 6.08
C SER A 216 0.31 -7.05 5.45
N SER A 217 -0.67 -6.22 5.06
CA SER A 217 -0.45 -4.92 4.39
C SER A 217 -0.38 -3.74 5.36
N THR A 218 0.12 -3.99 6.57
CA THR A 218 0.11 -3.12 7.75
C THR A 218 0.63 -1.72 7.49
N GLY A 219 1.81 -1.61 6.84
CA GLY A 219 2.41 -0.31 6.51
C GLY A 219 1.59 0.47 5.48
N SER A 220 0.99 -0.21 4.50
CA SER A 220 0.16 0.44 3.48
C SER A 220 -1.07 1.11 4.09
N ALA A 221 -1.80 0.42 4.98
CA ALA A 221 -2.97 1.00 5.62
C ALA A 221 -2.59 2.08 6.64
N SER A 222 -1.60 1.81 7.50
CA SER A 222 -1.14 2.76 8.53
C SER A 222 -0.67 4.07 7.91
N ALA A 223 0.12 3.99 6.82
CA ALA A 223 0.57 5.18 6.11
C ALA A 223 -0.61 5.96 5.50
N LEU A 224 -1.52 5.27 4.83
CA LEU A 224 -2.61 5.92 4.11
C LEU A 224 -3.60 6.60 5.06
N ALA A 225 -3.83 6.01 6.23
CA ALA A 225 -4.66 6.57 7.28
C ALA A 225 -4.03 7.78 7.96
N ALA A 226 -2.74 7.67 8.30
CA ALA A 226 -2.05 8.68 9.09
C ALA A 226 -1.57 9.89 8.29
N TYR A 227 -1.30 9.73 6.99
CA TYR A 227 -0.60 10.75 6.20
C TYR A 227 -1.47 11.39 5.13
N PRO A 228 -1.96 12.65 5.35
CA PRO A 228 -2.79 13.39 4.39
C PRO A 228 -2.14 13.72 3.05
N TRP A 229 -0.84 13.53 2.92
CA TRP A 229 -0.10 13.72 1.67
C TRP A 229 -0.02 12.48 0.77
N LEU A 230 -0.33 11.27 1.25
CA LEU A 230 -0.29 9.99 0.51
C LEU A 230 -1.63 9.57 -0.12
N ASP A 231 -1.79 9.54 -1.43
CA ASP A 231 -3.12 9.39 -2.05
C ASP A 231 -3.62 7.94 -2.12
N VAL A 232 -2.72 7.01 -2.49
CA VAL A 232 -3.05 5.59 -2.70
C VAL A 232 -1.95 4.71 -2.13
N ALA A 233 -2.30 3.54 -1.59
CA ALA A 233 -1.32 2.55 -1.16
C ALA A 233 -1.61 1.19 -1.80
N LEU A 234 -0.63 0.62 -2.50
CA LEU A 234 -0.73 -0.73 -3.08
C LEU A 234 -0.41 -1.79 -2.02
N GLY A 235 -1.16 -2.89 -2.04
CA GLY A 235 -0.99 -4.04 -1.16
C GLY A 235 -1.10 -5.38 -1.91
N THR A 236 -1.07 -6.49 -1.19
CA THR A 236 -1.31 -7.84 -1.75
C THR A 236 -2.39 -8.55 -0.96
N ASP A 237 -3.16 -9.41 -1.63
CA ASP A 237 -4.34 -10.04 -1.03
C ASP A 237 -4.14 -11.45 -0.44
N GLY A 238 -4.93 -11.62 0.63
CA GLY A 238 -5.03 -12.67 1.64
C GLY A 238 -5.74 -12.11 2.90
N GLU A 239 -5.44 -10.85 3.27
CA GLU A 239 -5.86 -10.25 4.56
C GLU A 239 -6.19 -8.73 4.50
N ILE A 240 -6.21 -8.07 3.32
CA ILE A 240 -6.56 -6.62 3.25
C ILE A 240 -8.02 -6.35 3.64
N ILE A 241 -8.89 -7.35 3.54
CA ILE A 241 -10.29 -7.28 4.01
C ILE A 241 -10.31 -6.89 5.50
N PHE A 242 -9.45 -7.45 6.35
CA PHE A 242 -9.37 -7.10 7.78
C PHE A 242 -8.80 -5.70 8.02
N LEU A 243 -7.86 -5.22 7.21
CA LEU A 243 -7.21 -3.90 7.41
C LEU A 243 -8.15 -2.71 7.20
N VAL A 244 -9.07 -2.82 6.26
CA VAL A 244 -10.01 -1.73 5.93
C VAL A 244 -10.95 -1.48 7.11
N LEU A 245 -11.31 -2.51 7.86
CA LEU A 245 -12.20 -2.42 9.02
C LEU A 245 -11.52 -1.88 10.27
N VAL A 246 -10.23 -2.19 10.49
CA VAL A 246 -9.52 -1.82 11.73
C VAL A 246 -8.93 -0.40 11.66
N VAL A 247 -8.75 0.16 10.47
CA VAL A 247 -8.15 1.49 10.27
C VAL A 247 -9.19 2.55 9.83
N ALA A 248 -10.47 2.21 9.68
CA ALA A 248 -11.49 3.12 9.13
C ALA A 248 -12.46 3.77 10.14
N PHE A 249 -12.45 3.44 11.43
CA PHE A 249 -13.49 3.96 12.33
C PHE A 249 -13.16 5.32 12.97
N GLU A 250 -13.93 6.32 12.50
CA GLU A 250 -14.18 7.70 12.98
C GLU A 250 -13.30 8.86 12.51
N ILE A 251 -13.36 9.17 11.19
CA ILE A 251 -13.45 10.52 10.55
C ILE A 251 -12.95 10.48 9.09
N ARG A 252 -12.28 9.41 8.63
CA ARG A 252 -11.85 9.25 7.23
C ARG A 252 -12.01 7.81 6.74
N PRO A 253 -13.06 7.47 5.96
CA PRO A 253 -13.20 6.11 5.45
C PRO A 253 -12.07 5.81 4.47
N LEU A 254 -11.21 4.85 4.83
CA LEU A 254 -10.42 4.13 3.84
C LEU A 254 -11.40 3.27 3.05
N LEU A 255 -11.45 3.49 1.74
CA LEU A 255 -12.22 2.63 0.86
C LEU A 255 -11.27 1.61 0.24
N MET A 256 -11.81 0.45 -0.14
CA MET A 256 -11.07 -0.64 -0.77
C MET A 256 -11.50 -0.82 -2.22
N GLY A 257 -10.53 -0.78 -3.13
CA GLY A 257 -10.76 -0.96 -4.54
C GLY A 257 -10.37 -2.38 -4.90
N PHE A 258 -11.35 -3.22 -5.24
CA PHE A 258 -11.06 -4.54 -5.78
C PHE A 258 -10.61 -4.44 -7.24
N MET A 259 -9.58 -5.20 -7.59
CA MET A 259 -9.42 -5.69 -8.95
C MET A 259 -10.14 -7.03 -9.05
N VAL A 260 -11.34 -7.03 -9.61
CA VAL A 260 -12.04 -8.25 -10.02
C VAL A 260 -11.38 -8.74 -11.30
N PHE A 261 -10.50 -9.75 -11.17
CA PHE A 261 -9.82 -10.49 -12.24
C PHE A 261 -8.93 -9.68 -13.21
N GLY A 262 -7.73 -10.21 -13.52
CA GLY A 262 -7.18 -10.03 -14.87
C GLY A 262 -5.84 -9.33 -15.05
N LEU A 263 -4.97 -9.21 -14.04
CA LEU A 263 -3.55 -8.96 -14.30
C LEU A 263 -2.74 -10.16 -13.86
N PRO A 264 -2.09 -10.90 -14.78
CA PRO A 264 -1.09 -11.87 -14.36
C PRO A 264 -0.03 -11.13 -13.54
N MET A 265 0.09 -11.53 -12.27
CA MET A 265 1.09 -11.08 -11.30
C MET A 265 2.50 -11.54 -11.74
N MET A 266 2.98 -11.00 -12.85
CA MET A 266 4.36 -11.17 -13.27
C MET A 266 5.24 -10.24 -12.44
N ALA A 267 6.33 -10.81 -11.91
CA ALA A 267 7.37 -10.07 -11.20
C ALA A 267 6.96 -9.50 -9.82
N LEU A 268 6.17 -10.26 -9.05
CA LEU A 268 6.08 -10.18 -7.59
C LEU A 268 6.91 -11.33 -6.99
N VAL A 269 7.41 -11.21 -5.76
CA VAL A 269 7.94 -12.38 -5.05
C VAL A 269 6.78 -13.37 -4.89
N ARG A 270 6.82 -14.50 -5.61
CA ARG A 270 5.69 -15.42 -5.75
C ARG A 270 5.32 -16.05 -4.41
N ILE A 271 4.37 -15.47 -3.69
CA ILE A 271 3.86 -16.01 -2.43
C ILE A 271 2.80 -17.08 -2.68
N MET A 272 1.79 -16.81 -3.51
CA MET A 272 0.70 -17.75 -3.84
C MET A 272 0.21 -17.60 -5.29
N ARG A 273 -0.35 -18.66 -5.89
CA ARG A 273 -1.01 -18.61 -7.23
C ARG A 273 -2.32 -17.82 -7.25
N ILE A 274 -2.87 -17.47 -6.08
CA ILE A 274 -4.15 -16.75 -5.91
C ILE A 274 -4.00 -15.31 -5.41
N SER A 275 -2.78 -14.81 -5.22
CA SER A 275 -2.57 -13.44 -4.73
C SER A 275 -3.00 -12.41 -5.77
N LEU A 276 -3.88 -11.50 -5.37
CA LEU A 276 -4.22 -10.29 -6.11
C LEU A 276 -3.37 -9.12 -5.61
N ALA A 277 -3.36 -8.02 -6.39
CA ALA A 277 -2.76 -6.75 -6.00
C ALA A 277 -3.89 -5.72 -5.77
N PRO A 278 -4.38 -5.53 -4.53
CA PRO A 278 -5.35 -4.50 -4.22
C PRO A 278 -4.68 -3.15 -4.02
N TYR A 279 -5.51 -2.13 -3.89
CA TYR A 279 -5.09 -0.81 -3.48
C TYR A 279 -6.09 -0.18 -2.53
N LEU A 280 -5.57 0.66 -1.65
CA LEU A 280 -6.32 1.46 -0.71
C LEU A 280 -6.30 2.92 -1.17
N ALA A 281 -7.41 3.63 -0.99
CA ALA A 281 -7.50 5.06 -1.23
C ALA A 281 -8.36 5.74 -0.16
N ARG A 282 -8.20 7.06 0.00
CA ARG A 282 -8.89 7.83 1.06
C ARG A 282 -10.32 8.25 0.73
N SER A 283 -10.78 8.02 -0.50
CA SER A 283 -12.13 8.35 -0.93
C SER A 283 -12.56 7.42 -2.06
N SER A 284 -13.87 7.22 -2.19
CA SER A 284 -14.48 6.38 -3.24
C SER A 284 -14.25 6.98 -4.61
N GLU A 285 -14.23 8.31 -4.70
CA GLU A 285 -13.91 9.03 -5.92
C GLU A 285 -12.47 8.76 -6.37
N LEU A 286 -11.50 8.91 -5.46
CA LEU A 286 -10.10 8.66 -5.77
C LEU A 286 -9.85 7.19 -6.09
N MET A 287 -10.50 6.31 -5.34
CA MET A 287 -10.50 4.88 -5.58
C MET A 287 -10.98 4.52 -6.98
N LEU A 288 -12.14 5.02 -7.37
CA LEU A 288 -12.74 4.76 -8.67
C LEU A 288 -11.84 5.30 -9.78
N ARG A 289 -11.39 6.55 -9.65
CA ARG A 289 -10.50 7.19 -10.62
C ARG A 289 -9.19 6.43 -10.79
N PHE A 290 -8.55 6.05 -9.68
CA PHE A 290 -7.31 5.27 -9.73
C PHE A 290 -7.56 3.91 -10.37
N GLY A 291 -8.62 3.21 -9.95
CA GLY A 291 -9.00 1.90 -10.47
C GLY A 291 -9.25 1.91 -11.97
N GLU A 292 -10.08 2.82 -12.47
CA GLU A 292 -10.43 2.91 -13.90
C GLU A 292 -9.17 3.08 -14.76
N GLU A 293 -8.24 3.95 -14.37
CA GLU A 293 -7.01 4.19 -15.12
C GLU A 293 -5.97 3.09 -14.99
N TRP A 294 -5.89 2.49 -13.80
CA TRP A 294 -4.94 1.42 -13.50
C TRP A 294 -5.35 0.09 -14.16
N LEU A 295 -6.66 -0.13 -14.32
CA LEU A 295 -7.27 -1.33 -14.89
C LEU A 295 -7.57 -1.25 -16.39
N ALA A 296 -7.49 -0.07 -17.02
CA ALA A 296 -8.00 0.31 -18.36
C ALA A 296 -7.76 -0.63 -19.59
N ASN A 297 -7.10 -1.78 -19.45
CA ASN A 297 -7.04 -2.86 -20.44
C ASN A 297 -8.00 -4.05 -20.15
N THR A 298 -8.82 -4.01 -19.09
CA THR A 298 -9.89 -4.99 -18.89
C THR A 298 -11.17 -4.51 -19.58
N SER A 299 -11.47 -5.13 -20.71
CA SER A 299 -12.62 -4.90 -21.57
C SER A 299 -13.96 -4.85 -20.81
N SER A 300 -14.80 -3.89 -21.20
CA SER A 300 -16.26 -3.82 -20.96
C SER A 300 -16.73 -4.06 -19.51
N VAL A 301 -16.76 -3.00 -18.70
CA VAL A 301 -17.76 -2.95 -17.62
C VAL A 301 -19.10 -2.77 -18.30
N SER A 302 -19.87 -3.86 -18.40
CA SER A 302 -21.27 -3.83 -18.83
C SER A 302 -22.02 -2.74 -18.06
N ARG A 303 -22.95 -2.07 -18.76
CA ARG A 303 -23.87 -1.05 -18.25
C ARG A 303 -24.17 -1.28 -16.75
N ARG A 304 -23.62 -0.43 -15.88
CA ARG A 304 -23.80 -0.54 -14.42
C ARG A 304 -25.30 -0.46 -14.12
N THR A 305 -25.94 -1.60 -13.89
CA THR A 305 -27.31 -1.65 -13.40
C THR A 305 -27.25 -1.43 -11.90
N ARG A 306 -28.15 -0.58 -11.39
CA ARG A 306 -28.29 -0.40 -9.94
C ARG A 306 -28.69 -1.76 -9.35
N PRO A 307 -27.99 -2.29 -8.35
CA PRO A 307 -28.37 -3.56 -7.73
C PRO A 307 -29.76 -3.41 -7.12
N ASN A 308 -30.60 -4.44 -7.31
CA ASN A 308 -31.96 -4.48 -6.75
C ASN A 308 -32.06 -5.42 -5.54
N THR A 309 -30.99 -6.14 -5.20
CA THR A 309 -30.95 -7.10 -4.10
C THR A 309 -29.60 -7.01 -3.38
N ILE A 310 -29.64 -7.03 -2.05
CA ILE A 310 -28.48 -7.13 -1.16
C ILE A 310 -28.57 -8.48 -0.46
N LEU A 311 -27.56 -9.34 -0.62
CA LEU A 311 -27.49 -10.63 0.05
C LEU A 311 -26.76 -10.47 1.39
N LEU A 312 -27.41 -10.83 2.50
CA LEU A 312 -26.81 -10.82 3.83
C LEU A 312 -26.75 -12.26 4.39
N PRO A 313 -25.56 -12.86 4.50
CA PRO A 313 -25.38 -14.08 5.27
C PRO A 313 -25.77 -13.89 6.73
N ILE A 314 -26.68 -14.73 7.23
CA ILE A 314 -27.14 -14.66 8.63
C ILE A 314 -26.04 -15.03 9.62
N GLU A 315 -25.02 -15.77 9.17
CA GLU A 315 -23.92 -16.25 10.01
C GLU A 315 -22.85 -15.18 10.29
N TYR A 316 -22.79 -14.06 9.56
CA TYR A 316 -21.68 -13.10 9.64
C TYR A 316 -21.52 -12.44 11.02
N PHE A 317 -22.62 -12.08 11.68
CA PHE A 317 -22.58 -11.37 12.97
C PHE A 317 -23.37 -12.09 14.06
N ALA A 318 -23.67 -13.37 13.87
CA ALA A 318 -24.52 -14.14 14.77
C ALA A 318 -24.00 -14.20 16.22
N ASP A 319 -22.69 -14.06 16.41
CA ASP A 319 -22.03 -14.05 17.72
C ASP A 319 -21.72 -12.64 18.27
N ARG A 320 -22.08 -11.59 17.52
CA ARG A 320 -21.82 -10.18 17.83
C ARG A 320 -23.07 -9.33 17.60
N GLY A 321 -24.02 -9.45 18.54
CA GLY A 321 -25.29 -8.72 18.47
C GLY A 321 -25.14 -7.19 18.39
N ASP A 322 -24.07 -6.64 18.97
CA ASP A 322 -23.72 -5.23 18.88
C ASP A 322 -23.40 -4.80 17.43
N VAL A 323 -22.55 -5.57 16.75
CA VAL A 323 -22.17 -5.33 15.35
C VAL A 323 -23.34 -5.64 14.43
N GLN A 324 -24.11 -6.68 14.72
CA GLN A 324 -25.29 -7.05 13.94
C GLN A 324 -26.31 -5.92 13.89
N LEU A 325 -26.64 -5.30 15.03
CA LEU A 325 -27.59 -4.18 15.08
C LEU A 325 -27.11 -2.99 14.26
N LEU A 326 -25.82 -2.65 14.34
CA LEU A 326 -25.23 -1.54 13.59
C LEU A 326 -25.23 -1.83 12.08
N THR A 327 -24.89 -3.06 11.69
CA THR A 327 -24.96 -3.51 10.30
C THR A 327 -26.38 -3.47 9.77
N GLU A 328 -27.37 -3.96 10.53
CA GLU A 328 -28.78 -3.95 10.13
C GLU A 328 -29.33 -2.52 9.99
N GLU A 329 -28.95 -1.59 10.87
CA GLU A 329 -29.30 -0.18 10.76
C GLU A 329 -28.72 0.44 9.48
N TRP A 330 -27.42 0.23 9.23
CA TRP A 330 -26.77 0.72 8.03
C TRP A 330 -27.38 0.11 6.76
N LEU A 331 -27.62 -1.21 6.74
CA LEU A 331 -28.22 -1.92 5.62
C LEU A 331 -29.61 -1.41 5.31
N ARG A 332 -30.43 -1.09 6.31
CA ARG A 332 -31.75 -0.51 6.12
C ARG A 332 -31.67 0.82 5.40
N THR A 333 -30.78 1.72 5.84
CA THR A 333 -30.56 3.01 5.19
C THR A 333 -30.03 2.83 3.76
N PHE A 334 -29.08 1.91 3.57
CA PHE A 334 -28.47 1.66 2.27
C PHE A 334 -29.44 1.02 1.28
N SER A 335 -30.26 0.07 1.72
CA SER A 335 -31.34 -0.56 0.95
C SER A 335 -32.40 0.45 0.50
N GLN A 336 -32.84 1.33 1.41
CA GLN A 336 -33.77 2.42 1.07
C GLN A 336 -33.18 3.37 0.03
N TRP A 337 -31.91 3.75 0.22
CA TRP A 337 -31.23 4.60 -0.76
C TRP A 337 -31.13 3.90 -2.12
N LEU A 338 -30.72 2.62 -2.15
CA LEU A 338 -30.56 1.81 -3.35
C LEU A 338 -31.87 1.44 -4.05
N GLU A 339 -33.00 1.49 -3.34
CA GLU A 339 -34.27 0.86 -3.75
C GLU A 339 -34.09 -0.66 -3.99
N ALA A 340 -33.33 -1.31 -3.10
CA ALA A 340 -32.98 -2.73 -3.19
C ALA A 340 -33.58 -3.54 -2.04
N GLU A 341 -33.98 -4.77 -2.30
CA GLU A 341 -34.43 -5.73 -1.29
C GLU A 341 -33.24 -6.30 -0.50
N ILE A 342 -33.40 -6.49 0.81
CA ILE A 342 -32.43 -7.22 1.64
C ILE A 342 -32.88 -8.68 1.70
N SER A 343 -32.11 -9.58 1.12
CA SER A 343 -32.34 -11.02 1.16
C SER A 343 -31.35 -11.66 2.13
N HIS A 344 -31.88 -12.23 3.20
CA HIS A 344 -31.08 -13.00 4.15
C HIS A 344 -30.83 -14.39 3.57
N ILE A 345 -29.58 -14.81 3.56
CA ILE A 345 -29.17 -16.13 3.07
C ILE A 345 -28.45 -16.88 4.20
N SER A 346 -28.54 -18.21 4.19
CA SER A 346 -27.71 -19.05 5.06
C SER A 346 -26.63 -19.72 4.23
N ILE A 347 -25.37 -19.48 4.60
CA ILE A 347 -24.24 -20.18 4.00
C ILE A 347 -24.33 -21.68 4.33
N GLU A 348 -24.78 -22.02 5.53
CA GLU A 348 -24.95 -23.41 5.96
C GLU A 348 -26.03 -24.15 5.15
N GLU A 349 -27.17 -23.51 4.86
CA GLU A 349 -28.20 -24.10 4.00
C GLU A 349 -27.68 -24.29 2.57
N GLN A 350 -27.00 -23.27 2.02
CA GLN A 350 -26.41 -23.35 0.68
C GLN A 350 -25.34 -24.45 0.60
N TRP A 351 -24.54 -24.62 1.64
CA TRP A 351 -23.56 -25.68 1.74
C TRP A 351 -24.23 -27.04 1.81
N THR A 352 -25.23 -27.21 2.66
CA THR A 352 -25.96 -28.47 2.82
C THR A 352 -26.58 -28.93 1.50
N SER A 353 -27.06 -28.02 0.66
CA SER A 353 -27.67 -28.37 -0.63
C SER A 353 -26.67 -28.61 -1.77
N HIS A 354 -25.43 -28.13 -1.68
CA HIS A 354 -24.46 -28.15 -2.78
C HIS A 354 -23.11 -28.81 -2.44
N ALA A 355 -22.86 -29.16 -1.19
CA ALA A 355 -21.61 -29.77 -0.77
C ALA A 355 -21.38 -31.10 -1.53
N PRO A 356 -20.11 -31.43 -1.85
CA PRO A 356 -19.78 -32.74 -2.40
C PRO A 356 -20.35 -33.85 -1.51
N VAL A 357 -20.87 -34.92 -2.12
CA VAL A 357 -21.53 -36.05 -1.41
C VAL A 357 -20.65 -36.65 -0.30
N GLU A 358 -19.33 -36.55 -0.47
CA GLU A 358 -18.31 -37.04 0.47
C GLU A 358 -18.14 -36.15 1.71
N GLN A 359 -18.76 -34.96 1.73
CA GLN A 359 -18.59 -33.97 2.78
C GLN A 359 -19.87 -33.79 3.61
N ALA A 360 -19.91 -34.50 4.74
CA ALA A 360 -21.05 -34.48 5.68
C ALA A 360 -20.92 -33.43 6.80
N SER A 361 -19.81 -32.69 6.88
CA SER A 361 -19.63 -31.65 7.88
C SER A 361 -20.31 -30.33 7.48
N SER A 362 -20.69 -29.53 8.47
CA SER A 362 -21.22 -28.17 8.26
C SER A 362 -20.19 -27.31 7.51
N PHE A 363 -20.65 -26.24 6.87
CA PHE A 363 -19.75 -25.29 6.21
C PHE A 363 -18.71 -24.77 7.19
N GLU A 364 -19.14 -24.33 8.38
CA GLU A 364 -18.23 -23.80 9.39
C GLU A 364 -17.16 -24.83 9.76
N ARG A 365 -17.56 -26.08 10.01
CA ARG A 365 -16.62 -27.13 10.38
C ARG A 365 -15.67 -27.46 9.24
N PHE A 366 -16.19 -27.62 8.02
CA PHE A 366 -15.38 -27.86 6.84
C PHE A 366 -14.40 -26.71 6.61
N PHE A 367 -14.89 -25.48 6.65
CA PHE A 367 -14.08 -24.28 6.42
C PHE A 367 -13.01 -24.15 7.50
N ARG A 368 -13.31 -24.41 8.78
CA ARG A 368 -12.30 -24.46 9.84
C ARG A 368 -11.31 -25.60 9.60
N GLU A 369 -11.77 -26.82 9.34
CA GLU A 369 -10.86 -27.96 9.18
C GLU A 369 -10.00 -27.82 7.91
N VAL A 370 -10.55 -27.32 6.81
CA VAL A 370 -9.82 -27.17 5.55
C VAL A 370 -9.09 -25.84 5.50
N MET A 371 -9.70 -24.69 5.69
CA MET A 371 -8.97 -23.42 5.56
C MET A 371 -8.05 -23.12 6.75
N TYR A 372 -8.39 -23.54 7.98
CA TYR A 372 -7.46 -23.37 9.12
C TYR A 372 -6.44 -24.52 9.27
N LYS A 373 -6.82 -25.80 9.03
CA LYS A 373 -5.88 -26.93 9.21
C LYS A 373 -5.20 -27.39 7.92
N THR A 374 -5.74 -27.12 6.73
CA THR A 374 -4.90 -27.14 5.53
C THR A 374 -3.94 -25.98 5.71
N PRO A 375 -2.62 -26.19 5.63
CA PRO A 375 -1.63 -25.16 5.96
C PRO A 375 -1.63 -24.07 4.89
N PHE A 376 -2.66 -23.22 4.94
CA PHE A 376 -2.75 -21.92 4.29
C PHE A 376 -1.82 -20.91 4.95
N VAL A 377 -1.11 -21.33 5.99
CA VAL A 377 -0.14 -20.55 6.75
C VAL A 377 1.00 -21.48 7.15
N GLY A 378 2.22 -21.23 6.66
CA GLY A 378 3.44 -21.75 7.27
C GLY A 378 4.13 -22.95 6.59
N ILE A 379 3.53 -24.13 6.49
CA ILE A 379 4.32 -25.36 6.31
C ILE A 379 4.71 -25.68 4.84
N PRO A 380 3.78 -25.81 3.87
CA PRO A 380 4.16 -26.08 2.49
C PRO A 380 4.74 -24.83 1.80
N LEU A 381 4.39 -23.61 2.25
CA LEU A 381 5.02 -22.39 1.76
C LEU A 381 6.49 -22.29 2.19
N ARG A 382 6.83 -22.58 3.46
CA ARG A 382 8.25 -22.67 3.87
C ARG A 382 8.99 -23.74 3.06
N LEU A 383 8.39 -24.90 2.80
CA LEU A 383 9.01 -25.97 2.01
C LEU A 383 9.14 -25.62 0.52
N PHE A 384 8.18 -24.92 -0.08
CA PHE A 384 8.23 -24.53 -1.49
C PHE A 384 9.22 -23.38 -1.72
N PHE A 385 9.28 -22.39 -0.82
CA PHE A 385 10.31 -21.35 -0.82
C PHE A 385 11.69 -21.89 -0.44
N TRP A 386 11.78 -22.86 0.48
CA TRP A 386 13.02 -23.60 0.75
C TRP A 386 13.50 -24.30 -0.52
N LYS A 387 12.59 -24.92 -1.29
CA LYS A 387 12.96 -25.66 -2.50
C LYS A 387 13.24 -24.76 -3.71
N GLN A 388 12.58 -23.62 -3.87
CA GLN A 388 12.85 -22.69 -4.97
C GLN A 388 13.97 -21.70 -4.65
N THR A 389 13.96 -21.07 -3.49
CA THR A 389 14.91 -19.98 -3.20
C THR A 389 16.17 -20.50 -2.53
N PHE A 390 16.04 -21.41 -1.55
CA PHE A 390 17.19 -21.92 -0.81
C PHE A 390 17.95 -22.99 -1.60
N MET A 391 17.26 -23.97 -2.21
CA MET A 391 17.94 -25.01 -3.02
C MET A 391 18.51 -24.48 -4.35
N GLU A 392 17.92 -23.47 -5.00
CA GLU A 392 18.53 -22.85 -6.19
C GLU A 392 19.81 -22.07 -5.82
N VAL A 393 19.81 -21.35 -4.70
CA VAL A 393 21.02 -20.69 -4.15
C VAL A 393 22.08 -21.73 -3.76
N LEU A 394 21.69 -22.87 -3.20
CA LEU A 394 22.59 -23.99 -2.86
C LEU A 394 23.05 -24.80 -4.09
N SER A 395 22.34 -24.72 -5.22
CA SER A 395 22.72 -25.37 -6.47
C SER A 395 23.81 -24.62 -7.25
N ASN A 396 24.09 -23.38 -6.87
CA ASN A 396 25.21 -22.59 -7.37
C ASN A 396 26.54 -23.29 -7.00
N GLU A 397 27.40 -23.55 -7.99
CA GLU A 397 28.65 -24.29 -7.80
C GLU A 397 29.55 -23.71 -6.71
N TYR A 398 29.44 -22.40 -6.45
CA TYR A 398 30.20 -21.71 -5.41
C TYR A 398 29.91 -22.21 -3.98
N TRP A 399 28.72 -22.75 -3.70
CA TRP A 399 28.28 -23.15 -2.36
C TRP A 399 28.24 -24.67 -2.13
N LYS A 400 28.45 -25.49 -3.17
CA LYS A 400 28.37 -26.96 -3.11
C LYS A 400 29.33 -27.60 -2.12
N ASP A 401 30.53 -27.05 -1.96
CA ASP A 401 31.53 -27.61 -1.04
C ASP A 401 31.34 -27.18 0.42
N TYR A 402 30.59 -26.11 0.67
CA TYR A 402 30.36 -25.60 2.03
C TYR A 402 29.27 -26.37 2.79
N TRP A 403 28.39 -27.10 2.08
CA TRP A 403 27.22 -27.76 2.67
C TRP A 403 26.94 -29.15 2.06
N LYS A 404 27.95 -30.03 2.05
CA LYS A 404 27.79 -31.44 1.65
C LYS A 404 26.73 -32.21 2.46
N ASP A 405 26.36 -31.71 3.64
CA ASP A 405 25.44 -32.38 4.56
C ASP A 405 24.06 -31.71 4.66
N GLY A 406 23.69 -30.85 3.68
CA GLY A 406 22.44 -30.08 3.72
C GLY A 406 21.15 -30.91 3.86
N ASP A 407 21.10 -32.09 3.24
CA ASP A 407 19.97 -33.03 3.40
C ASP A 407 19.97 -33.73 4.76
N GLU A 408 21.14 -33.99 5.36
CA GLU A 408 21.26 -34.51 6.72
C GLU A 408 20.81 -33.46 7.74
N PHE A 409 21.23 -32.19 7.57
CA PHE A 409 20.76 -31.07 8.39
C PHE A 409 19.24 -30.90 8.29
N ARG A 410 18.68 -30.93 7.07
CA ARG A 410 17.21 -30.85 6.87
C ARG A 410 16.49 -31.95 7.61
N THR A 411 17.00 -33.18 7.52
CA THR A 411 16.42 -34.36 8.16
C THR A 411 16.51 -34.28 9.68
N ARG A 412 17.67 -33.90 10.23
CA ARG A 412 17.85 -33.68 11.68
C ARG A 412 17.01 -32.52 12.19
N HIS A 413 16.93 -31.41 11.47
CA HIS A 413 16.13 -30.25 11.88
C HIS A 413 14.64 -30.61 11.94
N MET A 414 14.13 -31.33 10.93
CA MET A 414 12.76 -31.86 10.93
C MET A 414 12.53 -32.84 12.09
N GLN A 415 13.44 -33.78 12.32
CA GLN A 415 13.33 -34.72 13.45
C GLN A 415 13.38 -34.00 14.81
N THR A 416 14.25 -33.00 14.97
CA THR A 416 14.41 -32.22 16.21
C THR A 416 13.19 -31.33 16.45
N PHE A 417 12.64 -30.71 15.41
CA PHE A 417 11.42 -29.90 15.50
C PHE A 417 10.21 -30.76 15.86
N MET A 418 10.05 -31.92 15.22
CA MET A 418 8.96 -32.87 15.47
C MET A 418 9.07 -33.58 16.83
N SER A 419 10.27 -33.68 17.41
CA SER A 419 10.53 -34.27 18.74
C SER A 419 10.69 -33.25 19.85
N SER A 420 10.56 -31.95 19.54
CA SER A 420 10.68 -30.87 20.50
C SER A 420 9.61 -31.01 21.59
N PRO A 421 9.97 -30.95 22.89
CA PRO A 421 9.02 -31.00 24.00
C PRO A 421 8.13 -29.76 24.08
N TYR A 422 8.47 -28.70 23.33
CA TYR A 422 7.59 -27.56 23.10
C TYR A 422 6.56 -27.93 22.04
N LYS A 423 5.57 -28.74 22.44
CA LYS A 423 4.28 -28.68 21.77
C LYS A 423 3.75 -27.27 22.03
N LEU A 424 3.64 -26.45 20.98
CA LEU A 424 2.76 -25.29 21.05
C LEU A 424 1.39 -25.85 21.39
N ASP A 425 0.97 -25.64 22.64
CA ASP A 425 -0.37 -25.95 23.09
C ASP A 425 -1.28 -24.99 22.31
N TYR A 426 -1.87 -25.50 21.22
CA TYR A 426 -3.01 -24.86 20.57
C TYR A 426 -4.27 -25.05 21.45
N GLY A 427 -4.13 -24.87 22.76
CA GLY A 427 -5.26 -24.73 23.64
C GLY A 427 -6.07 -23.55 23.13
N ASP A 428 -7.38 -23.77 23.05
CA ASP A 428 -8.38 -22.84 22.49
C ASP A 428 -8.35 -21.42 23.10
N GLU A 429 -7.53 -21.18 24.14
CA GLU A 429 -7.40 -19.93 24.87
C GLU A 429 -6.44 -18.90 24.23
N TYR A 430 -5.52 -19.32 23.34
CA TYR A 430 -4.59 -18.40 22.65
C TYR A 430 -4.95 -18.10 21.19
N LEU A 431 -6.01 -18.72 20.66
CA LEU A 431 -6.54 -18.38 19.35
C LEU A 431 -7.38 -17.09 19.51
N PRO A 432 -7.04 -15.97 18.82
CA PRO A 432 -8.01 -14.91 18.69
C PRO A 432 -9.28 -15.54 18.08
N LYS A 433 -10.44 -15.30 18.70
CA LYS A 433 -11.73 -15.56 18.08
C LYS A 433 -11.81 -14.66 16.84
N VAL A 434 -11.34 -15.16 15.70
CA VAL A 434 -11.40 -14.45 14.43
C VAL A 434 -12.87 -14.47 14.01
N HIS A 435 -13.53 -13.33 14.20
CA HIS A 435 -14.85 -13.05 13.64
C HIS A 435 -14.69 -12.86 12.13
N MET A 436 -15.53 -13.53 11.34
CA MET A 436 -15.66 -13.24 9.91
C MET A 436 -16.24 -11.83 9.78
N ILE A 437 -15.54 -10.92 9.10
CA ILE A 437 -16.03 -9.59 8.76
C ILE A 437 -16.09 -9.45 7.24
#